data_AF-A0A961A012-F1
#
_entry.id   AF-A0A961A012-F1
#
_cell.length_a   1.000
_cell.length_b   1.000
_cell.length_c   1.000
_cell.angle_alpha   90.00
_cell.angle_beta   90.00
_cell.angle_gamma   90.00
#
_symmetry.space_group_name_H-M   'P 1'
#
loop_
_entity.id
_entity.type
_entity.pdbx_description
1 polymer ?
#
loop_
_entity_poly.entity_id
_entity_poly.type
_entity_poly.pdbx_seq_one_letter_code
_entity_poly.pdbx_strand_id
1 'polypeptide(L)'
;RSNSPEQVGKTAIYRGGFPAIFAGYLIRLTSSKDLHSEYLNEYMASPRARDYLKLIKSDGVYQSNISASKLKEMPIPLPNLAKQQEIAAHLLTYKKIFLQLMEDLKSLHNLLDLIKFIFLKRVYQKLLNSSLERYLNVFKN
;
A
#
# COMPACT_ATOMS: atom_id res chain seq x y z
N ARG A 1 19.17 -0.95 -9.88
CA ARG A 1 17.91 -1.71 -10.04
C ARG A 1 18.06 -2.99 -9.22
N SER A 2 17.51 -3.03 -8.01
CA SER A 2 17.53 -4.22 -7.13
C SER A 2 16.09 -4.67 -6.92
N ASN A 3 15.73 -5.84 -7.43
CA ASN A 3 14.53 -6.52 -6.97
C ASN A 3 14.83 -7.00 -5.55
N SER A 4 14.31 -6.30 -4.55
CA SER A 4 14.50 -6.73 -3.17
C SER A 4 13.61 -7.94 -2.86
N PRO A 5 14.00 -8.80 -1.90
CA PRO A 5 13.20 -9.94 -1.48
C PRO A 5 11.76 -9.58 -1.08
N GLU A 6 11.54 -8.38 -0.56
CA GLU A 6 10.23 -7.90 -0.12
C GLU A 6 9.34 -7.48 -1.30
N GLN A 7 9.94 -7.07 -2.41
CA GLN A 7 9.23 -6.58 -3.58
C GLN A 7 8.90 -7.67 -4.61
N VAL A 8 9.56 -8.83 -4.55
CA VAL A 8 9.31 -9.94 -5.48
C VAL A 8 7.91 -10.54 -5.26
N GLY A 9 7.25 -10.94 -6.35
CA GLY A 9 5.95 -11.63 -6.31
C GLY A 9 4.72 -10.73 -6.06
N LYS A 10 4.83 -9.42 -6.25
CA LYS A 10 3.67 -8.52 -6.28
C LYS A 10 2.92 -8.66 -7.60
N THR A 11 1.59 -8.57 -7.56
CA THR A 11 0.72 -8.70 -8.73
C THR A 11 -0.15 -7.46 -8.91
N ALA A 12 -0.58 -7.25 -10.15
CA ALA A 12 -1.55 -6.22 -10.51
C ALA A 12 -2.36 -6.71 -11.72
N ILE A 13 -3.58 -6.20 -11.85
CA ILE A 13 -4.45 -6.47 -12.98
C ILE A 13 -4.39 -5.29 -13.94
N TYR A 14 -4.01 -5.57 -15.18
CA TYR A 14 -4.16 -4.63 -16.28
C TYR A 14 -5.60 -4.67 -16.79
N ARG A 15 -6.28 -3.51 -16.73
CA ARG A 15 -7.72 -3.37 -17.03
C ARG A 15 -8.02 -2.85 -18.43
N GLY A 16 -7.02 -2.81 -19.32
CA GLY A 16 -7.16 -2.18 -20.63
C GLY A 16 -7.01 -0.65 -20.56
N GLY A 17 -7.57 0.02 -21.57
CA GLY A 17 -7.61 1.49 -21.70
C GLY A 17 -6.73 2.05 -22.81
N PHE A 18 -5.62 1.39 -23.13
CA PHE A 18 -4.71 1.75 -24.23
C PHE A 18 -3.78 0.57 -24.55
N PRO A 19 -3.35 0.35 -25.79
CA PRO A 19 -2.40 -0.71 -26.12
C PRO A 19 -1.13 -0.65 -25.26
N ALA A 20 -0.73 -1.77 -24.63
CA ALA A 20 0.38 -1.80 -23.69
C ALA A 20 1.27 -3.03 -23.89
N ILE A 21 2.56 -2.85 -23.63
CA ILE A 21 3.56 -3.92 -23.51
C ILE A 21 4.10 -3.93 -22.08
N PHE A 22 4.37 -5.12 -21.53
CA PHE A 22 4.97 -5.25 -20.20
C PHE A 22 6.48 -5.49 -20.31
N ALA A 23 7.23 -5.00 -19.33
CA ALA A 23 8.68 -5.18 -19.31
C ALA A 23 9.06 -6.65 -19.10
N GLY A 24 10.20 -7.10 -19.65
CA GLY A 24 10.62 -8.51 -19.65
C GLY A 24 10.86 -9.14 -18.28
N TYR A 25 10.92 -8.35 -17.19
CA TYR A 25 11.02 -8.85 -15.82
C TYR A 25 9.65 -9.10 -15.16
N LEU A 26 8.54 -8.83 -15.86
CA LEU A 26 7.19 -9.14 -15.40
C LEU A 26 6.73 -10.47 -16.00
N ILE A 27 6.03 -11.27 -15.18
CA ILE A 27 5.36 -12.49 -15.63
C ILE A 27 3.90 -12.15 -15.88
N ARG A 28 3.40 -12.47 -17.08
CA ARG A 28 1.97 -12.37 -17.38
C ARG A 28 1.25 -13.60 -16.85
N LEU A 29 0.34 -13.39 -15.92
CA LEU A 29 -0.63 -14.40 -15.50
C LEU A 29 -1.90 -14.25 -16.34
N THR A 30 -2.35 -15.34 -16.95
CA THR A 30 -3.59 -15.38 -17.73
C THR A 30 -4.60 -16.28 -17.04
N SER A 31 -5.76 -15.74 -16.75
CA SER A 31 -6.89 -16.46 -16.18
C SER A 31 -7.44 -17.49 -17.16
N SER A 32 -7.71 -18.70 -16.68
CA SER A 32 -8.45 -19.71 -17.42
C SER A 32 -9.97 -19.47 -17.29
N LYS A 33 -10.78 -20.27 -18.00
CA LYS A 33 -12.25 -20.20 -17.90
C LYS A 33 -12.76 -20.44 -16.47
N ASP A 34 -12.02 -21.20 -15.67
CA ASP A 34 -12.41 -21.62 -14.33
C ASP A 34 -11.78 -20.78 -13.21
N LEU A 35 -11.00 -19.75 -13.57
CA LEU A 35 -10.26 -18.92 -12.62
C LEU A 35 -10.59 -17.45 -12.81
N HIS A 36 -11.20 -16.84 -11.81
CA HIS A 36 -11.53 -15.42 -11.83
C HIS A 36 -10.30 -14.55 -11.54
N SER A 37 -10.01 -13.56 -12.40
CA SER A 37 -8.80 -12.74 -12.32
C SER A 37 -8.64 -11.97 -11.01
N GLU A 38 -9.73 -11.36 -10.51
CA GLU A 38 -9.69 -10.62 -9.24
C GLU A 38 -9.46 -11.57 -8.07
N TYR A 39 -10.07 -12.77 -8.10
CA TYR A 39 -9.83 -13.78 -7.07
C TYR A 39 -8.37 -14.22 -7.06
N LEU A 40 -7.78 -14.49 -8.23
CA LEU A 40 -6.37 -14.84 -8.34
C LEU A 40 -5.48 -13.71 -7.79
N ASN A 41 -5.74 -12.45 -8.16
CA ASN A 41 -4.96 -11.32 -7.69
C ASN A 41 -5.04 -11.14 -6.17
N GLU A 42 -6.22 -11.34 -5.59
CA GLU A 42 -6.41 -11.32 -4.14
C GLU A 42 -5.71 -12.50 -3.45
N TYR A 43 -5.79 -13.71 -4.02
CA TYR A 43 -5.09 -14.87 -3.50
C TYR A 43 -3.56 -14.68 -3.53
N MET A 44 -3.01 -14.11 -4.60
CA MET A 44 -1.58 -13.81 -4.73
C MET A 44 -1.07 -12.84 -3.66
N ALA A 45 -1.94 -11.97 -3.15
CA ALA A 45 -1.64 -11.06 -2.05
C ALA A 45 -1.81 -11.71 -0.65
N SER A 46 -2.42 -12.89 -0.56
CA SER A 46 -2.67 -13.57 0.71
C SER A 46 -1.37 -14.05 1.39
N PRO A 47 -1.34 -14.19 2.73
CA PRO A 47 -0.18 -14.72 3.44
C PRO A 47 0.29 -16.06 2.90
N ARG A 48 -0.64 -16.97 2.59
CA ARG A 48 -0.34 -18.30 2.08
C ARG A 48 0.39 -18.26 0.74
N ALA A 49 -0.08 -17.44 -0.21
CA ALA A 49 0.60 -17.28 -1.49
C ALA A 49 1.96 -16.59 -1.30
N ARG A 50 2.03 -15.56 -0.46
CA ARG A 50 3.29 -14.85 -0.16
C ARG A 50 4.34 -15.78 0.44
N ASP A 51 3.97 -16.70 1.31
CA ASP A 51 4.90 -17.67 1.90
C ASP A 51 5.36 -18.71 0.88
N TYR A 52 4.47 -19.17 -0.01
CA TYR A 52 4.88 -20.01 -1.13
C TYR A 52 5.85 -19.28 -2.08
N LEU A 53 5.56 -18.01 -2.43
CA LEU A 53 6.42 -17.20 -3.30
C LEU A 53 7.81 -16.99 -2.67
N LYS A 54 7.90 -16.81 -1.35
CA LYS A 54 9.18 -16.75 -0.62
C LYS A 54 9.94 -18.07 -0.67
N LEU A 55 9.26 -19.21 -0.66
CA LEU A 55 9.89 -20.52 -0.75
C LEU A 55 10.49 -20.77 -2.13
N ILE A 56 9.79 -20.36 -3.19
CA ILE A 56 10.21 -20.65 -4.57
C ILE A 56 11.13 -19.60 -5.18
N LYS A 57 11.28 -18.43 -4.54
CA LYS A 57 12.18 -17.38 -5.01
C LYS A 57 13.63 -17.87 -5.03
N SER A 58 14.38 -17.36 -5.99
CA SER A 58 15.82 -17.51 -6.04
C SER A 58 16.46 -16.17 -5.72
N ASP A 59 17.42 -16.17 -4.80
CA ASP A 59 18.19 -14.99 -4.41
C ASP A 59 19.56 -15.01 -5.09
N GLY A 60 19.91 -13.89 -5.72
CA GLY A 60 21.27 -13.54 -6.11
C GLY A 60 21.76 -12.36 -5.27
N VAL A 61 23.06 -12.04 -5.39
CA VAL A 61 23.78 -11.06 -4.54
C VAL A 61 23.06 -9.70 -4.41
N TYR A 62 22.30 -9.27 -5.43
CA TYR A 62 21.56 -8.00 -5.40
C TYR A 62 20.13 -8.08 -5.96
N GLN A 63 19.61 -9.29 -6.21
CA GLN A 63 18.32 -9.48 -6.88
C GLN A 63 17.63 -10.75 -6.42
N SER A 64 16.36 -10.64 -6.04
CA SER A 64 15.45 -11.78 -5.89
C SER A 64 14.58 -11.92 -7.13
N ASN A 65 14.38 -13.15 -7.60
CA ASN A 65 13.54 -13.43 -8.75
C ASN A 65 12.70 -14.68 -8.53
N ILE A 66 11.57 -14.80 -9.25
CA ILE A 66 10.71 -15.97 -9.26
C ILE A 66 10.60 -16.44 -10.71
N SER A 67 10.92 -17.71 -10.97
CA SER A 67 10.79 -18.25 -12.32
C SER A 67 9.32 -18.52 -12.66
N ALA A 68 8.92 -18.26 -13.90
CA ALA A 68 7.57 -18.58 -14.37
C ALA A 68 7.25 -20.08 -14.27
N SER A 69 8.27 -20.95 -14.43
CA SER A 69 8.12 -22.40 -14.27
C SER A 69 7.71 -22.78 -12.85
N LYS A 70 8.44 -22.32 -11.83
CA LYS A 70 8.11 -22.58 -10.41
C LYS A 70 6.77 -21.97 -10.02
N LEU A 71 6.47 -20.76 -10.52
CA LEU A 71 5.20 -20.11 -10.23
C LEU A 71 3.99 -20.90 -10.77
N LYS A 72 4.16 -21.58 -11.92
CA LYS A 72 3.10 -22.41 -12.53
C LYS A 72 2.72 -23.61 -11.66
N GLU A 73 3.60 -24.05 -10.76
CA GLU A 73 3.37 -25.16 -9.83
C GLU A 73 2.68 -24.71 -8.53
N MET A 74 2.39 -23.42 -8.38
CA MET A 74 1.77 -22.89 -7.17
C MET A 74 0.36 -23.47 -6.96
N PRO A 75 0.09 -24.11 -5.81
CA PRO A 75 -1.26 -24.58 -5.50
C PRO A 75 -2.18 -23.40 -5.23
N ILE A 76 -3.31 -23.37 -5.94
CA ILE A 76 -4.35 -22.34 -5.81
C ILE A 76 -5.66 -23.03 -5.41
N PRO A 77 -6.29 -22.65 -4.28
CA PRO A 77 -7.64 -23.09 -3.96
C PRO A 77 -8.60 -22.64 -5.07
N LEU A 78 -9.36 -23.58 -5.63
CA LEU A 78 -10.20 -23.31 -6.80
C LEU A 78 -11.66 -23.67 -6.50
N PRO A 79 -12.38 -22.86 -5.71
CA PRO A 79 -13.82 -23.03 -5.55
C PRO A 79 -14.53 -22.70 -6.88
N ASN A 80 -15.84 -22.95 -6.99
CA ASN A 80 -16.59 -22.59 -8.19
C ASN A 80 -16.53 -21.07 -8.48
N LEU A 81 -16.76 -20.68 -9.74
CA LEU A 81 -16.63 -19.29 -10.20
C LEU A 81 -17.50 -18.31 -9.40
N ALA A 82 -18.73 -18.69 -9.05
CA ALA A 82 -19.62 -17.85 -8.27
C ALA A 82 -19.00 -17.51 -6.90
N LYS A 83 -18.41 -18.50 -6.22
CA LYS A 83 -17.74 -18.29 -4.94
C LYS A 83 -16.46 -17.48 -5.08
N GLN A 84 -15.70 -17.67 -6.16
CA GLN A 84 -14.52 -16.84 -6.44
C GLN A 84 -14.89 -15.36 -6.63
N GLN A 85 -15.97 -15.08 -7.35
CA GLN A 85 -16.49 -13.72 -7.55
C GLN A 85 -16.97 -13.10 -6.24
N GLU A 86 -17.72 -13.87 -5.43
CA GLU A 86 -18.19 -13.45 -4.10
C GLU A 86 -17.01 -13.06 -3.20
N ILE A 87 -15.99 -13.93 -3.09
CA ILE A 87 -14.79 -13.67 -2.29
C ILE A 87 -14.08 -12.40 -2.78
N ALA A 88 -13.86 -12.28 -4.09
CA ALA A 88 -13.18 -11.12 -4.66
C ALA A 88 -13.96 -9.82 -4.38
N ALA A 89 -15.29 -9.83 -4.50
CA ALA A 89 -16.13 -8.67 -4.24
C ALA A 89 -16.08 -8.22 -2.76
N HIS A 90 -16.10 -9.17 -1.82
CA HIS A 90 -15.96 -8.85 -0.40
C HIS A 90 -14.59 -8.26 -0.08
N LEU A 91 -13.51 -8.89 -0.56
CA LEU A 91 -12.15 -8.41 -0.32
C LEU A 91 -11.92 -7.02 -0.92
N LEU A 92 -12.43 -6.76 -2.13
CA LEU A 92 -12.32 -5.45 -2.77
C LEU A 92 -13.07 -4.38 -1.97
N THR A 93 -14.27 -4.71 -1.49
CA THR A 93 -15.06 -3.84 -0.59
C THR A 93 -14.27 -3.51 0.68
N TYR A 94 -13.74 -4.51 1.36
CA TYR A 94 -12.98 -4.30 2.60
C TYR A 94 -11.71 -3.49 2.37
N LYS A 95 -10.99 -3.73 1.26
CA LYS A 95 -9.83 -2.92 0.89
C LYS A 95 -10.21 -1.46 0.65
N LYS A 96 -11.32 -1.19 -0.03
CA LYS A 96 -11.79 0.18 -0.26
C LYS A 96 -12.07 0.88 1.07
N ILE A 97 -12.79 0.23 1.97
CA ILE A 97 -13.09 0.77 3.31
C ILE A 97 -11.79 1.03 4.09
N PHE A 98 -10.88 0.06 4.10
CA PHE A 98 -9.59 0.18 4.79
C PHE A 98 -8.76 1.36 4.26
N LEU A 99 -8.67 1.52 2.93
CA LEU A 99 -7.94 2.63 2.33
C LEU A 99 -8.55 3.99 2.70
N GLN A 100 -9.88 4.09 2.71
CA GLN A 100 -10.57 5.31 3.15
C GLN A 100 -10.24 5.64 4.61
N LEU A 101 -10.34 4.64 5.51
CA LEU A 101 -10.01 4.84 6.92
C LEU A 101 -8.55 5.29 7.14
N MET A 102 -7.62 4.75 6.35
CA MET A 102 -6.21 5.17 6.39
C MET A 102 -6.02 6.61 5.94
N GLU A 103 -6.74 7.06 4.92
CA GLU A 103 -6.73 8.45 4.46
C GLU A 103 -7.35 9.40 5.48
N ASP A 104 -8.44 9.00 6.11
CA ASP A 104 -9.12 9.77 7.15
C ASP A 104 -8.23 9.91 8.40
N LEU A 105 -7.59 8.82 8.84
CA LEU A 105 -6.62 8.85 9.95
C LEU A 105 -5.44 9.76 9.67
N LYS A 106 -4.89 9.73 8.45
CA LYS A 106 -3.81 10.62 8.04
C LYS A 106 -4.24 12.08 8.07
N SER A 107 -5.45 12.36 7.60
CA SER A 107 -6.02 13.71 7.59
C SER A 107 -6.22 14.24 9.02
N LEU A 108 -6.70 13.39 9.94
CA LEU A 108 -6.85 13.72 11.35
C LEU A 108 -5.49 14.00 12.02
N HIS A 109 -4.48 13.21 11.72
CA HIS A 109 -3.12 13.42 12.23
C HIS A 109 -2.56 14.78 11.79
N ASN A 110 -2.71 15.11 10.50
CA ASN A 110 -2.28 16.41 9.96
C ASN A 110 -3.01 17.59 10.64
N LEU A 111 -4.31 17.44 10.90
CA LEU A 111 -5.09 18.47 11.59
C LEU A 111 -4.59 18.68 13.03
N LEU A 112 -4.28 17.59 13.74
CA LEU A 112 -3.72 17.67 15.08
C LEU A 112 -2.38 18.42 15.10
N ASP A 113 -1.50 18.14 14.14
CA ASP A 113 -0.21 18.83 14.03
C ASP A 113 -0.38 20.32 13.72
N LEU A 114 -1.35 20.67 12.87
CA LEU A 114 -1.71 22.07 12.62
C LEU A 114 -2.22 22.76 13.88
N ILE A 115 -3.09 22.11 14.65
CA ILE A 115 -3.62 22.66 15.91
C ILE A 115 -2.48 22.90 16.91
N LYS A 116 -1.56 21.93 17.07
CA LYS A 116 -0.37 22.10 17.93
C LYS A 116 0.49 23.27 17.47
N PHE A 117 0.74 23.38 16.16
CA PHE A 117 1.52 24.47 15.60
C PHE A 117 0.88 25.84 15.87
N ILE A 118 -0.43 25.98 15.63
CA ILE A 118 -1.17 27.22 15.89
C ILE A 118 -1.14 27.57 17.38
N PHE A 119 -1.36 26.59 18.26
CA PHE A 119 -1.33 26.78 19.70
C PHE A 119 0.05 27.29 20.16
N LEU A 120 1.14 26.61 19.76
CA LEU A 120 2.51 27.01 20.09
C LEU A 120 2.82 28.42 19.57
N LYS A 121 2.45 28.72 18.32
CA LYS A 121 2.62 30.06 17.74
C LYS A 121 1.91 31.13 18.55
N ARG A 122 0.68 30.86 19.01
CA ARG A 122 -0.13 31.81 19.79
C ARG A 122 0.43 32.03 21.20
N VAL A 123 0.90 30.97 21.86
CA VAL A 123 1.57 31.06 23.17
C VAL A 123 2.86 31.90 23.04
N TYR A 124 3.68 31.62 22.03
CA TYR A 124 4.92 32.36 21.79
C TYR A 124 4.67 33.85 21.54
N GLN A 125 3.70 34.20 20.69
CA GLN A 125 3.32 35.60 20.45
C GLN A 125 2.86 36.31 21.73
N LYS A 126 2.05 35.64 22.57
CA LYS A 126 1.59 36.22 23.84
C LYS A 126 2.74 36.50 24.80
N LEU A 127 3.69 35.57 24.93
CA LEU A 127 4.89 35.74 25.75
C LEU A 127 5.75 36.90 25.24
N LEU A 128 6.00 36.97 23.93
CA LEU A 128 6.78 38.04 23.31
C LEU A 128 6.17 39.42 23.61
N ASN A 129 4.85 39.57 23.40
CA ASN A 129 4.14 40.82 23.66
C ASN A 129 4.24 41.23 25.15
N SER A 130 4.06 40.28 26.08
CA SER A 130 4.17 40.56 27.52
C SER A 130 5.58 40.97 27.95
N SER A 131 6.62 40.47 27.27
CA SER A 131 8.01 40.86 27.53
C SER A 131 8.33 42.23 26.95
N LEU A 132 7.82 42.55 25.77
CA LEU A 132 7.95 43.89 25.16
C LEU A 132 7.25 44.96 26.01
N GLU A 133 6.03 44.70 26.48
CA GLU A 133 5.31 45.61 27.38
C GLU A 133 6.10 45.88 28.68
N ARG A 134 6.65 44.82 29.29
CA ARG A 134 7.50 44.95 30.47
C ARG A 134 8.74 45.79 30.19
N TYR A 135 9.44 45.54 29.08
CA TYR A 135 10.62 46.30 28.70
C TYR A 135 10.28 47.78 28.48
N LEU A 136 9.23 48.10 27.71
CA LEU A 136 8.83 49.48 27.44
C LEU A 136 8.42 50.25 28.70
N ASN A 137 7.83 49.58 29.69
CA ASN A 137 7.47 50.21 30.97
C ASN A 137 8.68 50.58 31.84
N VAL A 138 9.84 49.92 31.66
CA VAL A 138 11.08 50.30 32.37
C VAL A 138 11.63 51.65 31.90
N PHE A 139 11.44 52.00 30.63
CA PHE A 139 11.93 53.28 30.06
C PHE A 139 10.93 54.43 30.16
N LYS A 140 9.73 54.18 30.71
CA LYS A 140 8.69 55.20 30.92
C LYS A 140 8.67 55.78 32.34
N ASN A 141 9.43 55.19 33.26
CA ASN A 141 9.68 55.71 34.62
C ASN A 141 11.10 56.26 34.71
#